data_AF-F8KVV0-F1
#
_entry.id   AF-F8KVV0-F1
#
_cell.length_a   1.000
_cell.length_b   1.000
_cell.length_c   1.000
_cell.angle_alpha   90.00
_cell.angle_beta   90.00
_cell.angle_gamma   90.00
#
_symmetry.space_group_name_H-M   'P 1'
#
loop_
_entity.id
_entity.type
_entity.pdbx_description
1 polymer ?
#
loop_
_entity_poly.entity_id
_entity_poly.type
_entity_poly.pdbx_seq_one_letter_code
_entity_poly.pdbx_strand_id
1 'polypeptide(L)' 'MTQKGEHTWDLVVRYHQCPKCGAIIENREDFKYRLGHYEKDLECPRCHHAFTLVKNVSLKMGPFIGEGGAVEVDWKE' A
#
# COMPACT_ATOMS: atom_id res chain seq x y z
N MET A 1 12.66 22.96 32.42
CA MET A 1 11.97 23.04 31.11
C MET A 1 12.34 21.80 30.32
N THR A 2 11.51 20.75 30.38
CA THR A 2 11.69 19.54 29.56
C THR A 2 10.88 19.72 28.28
N GLN A 3 11.57 20.02 27.18
CA GLN A 3 10.95 20.02 25.85
C GLN A 3 10.57 18.58 25.53
N LYS A 4 9.27 18.26 25.57
CA LYS A 4 8.76 17.02 25.01
C LYS A 4 8.93 17.14 23.50
N GLY A 5 9.82 16.34 22.92
CA GLY A 5 10.11 16.40 21.49
C GLY A 5 8.89 15.99 20.67
N GLU A 6 8.27 16.94 19.99
CA GLU A 6 7.20 16.72 18.99
C GLU A 6 7.79 16.26 17.64
N HIS A 7 8.77 15.36 17.65
CA HIS A 7 9.48 14.91 16.45
C HIS A 7 9.29 13.42 16.16
N THR A 8 8.24 12.80 16.73
CA THR A 8 7.88 11.42 16.42
C THR A 8 7.13 11.39 15.10
N TRP A 9 7.86 11.31 14.00
CA TRP A 9 7.29 11.03 12.68
C TRP A 9 6.57 9.68 12.72
N ASP A 10 5.35 9.61 12.17
CA ASP A 10 4.58 8.38 12.08
C ASP A 10 5.26 7.40 11.12
N LEU A 11 5.77 6.29 11.65
CA LEU A 11 6.41 5.24 10.86
C LEU A 11 5.33 4.27 10.36
N VAL A 12 4.87 4.48 9.13
CA VAL A 12 3.95 3.53 8.48
C VAL A 12 4.74 2.42 7.81
N VAL A 13 4.78 1.24 8.44
CA VAL A 13 5.28 0.01 7.82
C VAL A 13 4.10 -0.82 7.30
N ARG A 14 4.20 -1.31 6.05
CA ARG A 14 3.21 -2.19 5.44
C ARG A 14 3.86 -3.52 5.11
N TYR A 15 3.11 -4.60 5.34
CA TYR A 15 3.55 -5.97 5.06
C TYR A 15 2.80 -6.52 3.85
N HIS A 16 3.54 -7.15 2.95
CA HIS A 16 3.02 -7.74 1.72
C HIS A 16 3.54 -9.17 1.58
N GLN A 17 2.68 -10.09 1.18
CA GLN A 17 3.08 -11.48 0.93
C GLN A 17 3.45 -11.63 -0.55
N CYS A 18 4.61 -12.21 -0.83
CA CYS A 18 5.00 -12.53 -2.20
C CYS A 18 4.13 -13.67 -2.76
N PRO A 19 3.53 -13.52 -3.96
CA PRO A 19 2.68 -14.57 -4.54
C PRO A 19 3.46 -15.82 -4.95
N LYS A 20 4.75 -15.68 -5.31
CA LYS A 20 5.56 -16.78 -5.82
C LYS A 20 6.17 -17.67 -4.73
N CYS A 21 6.65 -17.06 -3.64
CA CYS A 21 7.37 -17.78 -2.59
C CYS A 21 6.69 -17.72 -1.21
N GLY A 22 5.61 -16.94 -1.07
CA GLY A 22 4.92 -16.76 0.21
C GLY A 22 5.70 -15.96 1.26
N ALA A 23 6.87 -15.40 0.93
CA ALA A 23 7.66 -14.61 1.86
C ALA A 23 6.96 -13.29 2.20
N ILE A 24 7.03 -12.89 3.47
CA ILE A 24 6.53 -11.60 3.94
C ILE A 24 7.60 -10.54 3.68
N ILE A 25 7.21 -9.46 3.03
CA ILE A 25 8.04 -8.33 2.64
C ILE A 25 7.54 -7.12 3.42
N GLU A 26 8.42 -6.48 4.18
CA GLU A 26 8.14 -5.17 4.76
C GLU A 26 8.51 -4.08 3.74
N ASN A 27 7.64 -3.09 3.57
CA ASN A 27 7.99 -1.91 2.80
C ASN A 27 7.34 -0.67 3.43
N ARG A 28 8.13 0.39 3.53
CA ARG A 28 7.78 1.68 4.18
C ARG A 28 7.43 2.78 3.19
N GLU A 29 7.63 2.52 1.90
CA GLU A 29 7.32 3.46 0.84
C GLU A 29 5.81 3.58 0.65
N ASP A 30 5.37 4.79 0.36
CA ASP A 30 3.97 5.05 0.08
C ASP A 30 3.59 4.74 -1.37
N PHE A 31 2.29 4.58 -1.61
CA PHE A 31 1.80 4.34 -2.96
C PHE A 31 1.86 5.63 -3.78
N LYS A 32 2.21 5.51 -5.06
CA LYS A 32 2.22 6.62 -6.00
C LYS A 32 0.88 6.66 -6.74
N TYR A 33 0.23 7.82 -6.77
CA TYR A 33 -1.01 7.97 -7.53
C TYR A 33 -0.70 8.14 -9.02
N ARG A 34 -1.28 7.27 -9.87
CA ARG A 34 -1.20 7.34 -11.33
C ARG A 34 -2.53 6.90 -11.95
N LEU A 35 -2.99 7.63 -12.97
CA LEU A 35 -4.10 7.22 -13.83
C LEU A 35 -5.37 6.72 -13.09
N GLY A 36 -5.74 7.35 -11.95
CA GLY A 36 -6.93 6.97 -11.19
C GLY A 36 -6.75 5.87 -10.15
N HIS A 37 -5.54 5.32 -9.99
CA HIS A 37 -5.21 4.32 -8.98
C HIS A 37 -3.90 4.64 -8.26
N TYR A 38 -3.67 3.98 -7.14
CA TYR A 38 -2.42 4.04 -6.38
C TYR A 38 -1.59 2.81 -6.72
N GLU A 39 -0.44 2.98 -7.33
CA GLU A 39 0.48 1.89 -7.68
C GLU A 39 1.75 1.91 -6.83
N LYS A 40 2.36 0.73 -6.64
CA LYS A 40 3.62 0.57 -5.95
C LYS A 40 4.37 -0.67 -6.44
N ASP A 41 5.56 -0.45 -6.94
CA ASP A 41 6.53 -1.49 -7.28
C ASP A 41 7.19 -2.10 -6.04
N LEU A 42 7.25 -3.44 -5.99
CA LEU A 42 7.92 -4.20 -4.94
C LEU A 42 8.73 -5.33 -5.55
N GLU A 43 9.91 -5.57 -4.99
CA GLU A 43 10.72 -6.75 -5.30
C GLU A 43 10.81 -7.65 -4.07
N CYS A 44 10.62 -8.96 -4.28
CA CYS A 44 10.86 -9.92 -3.21
C CYS A 44 12.36 -10.18 -3.01
N PRO A 45 12.94 -9.92 -1.83
CA PRO A 45 14.37 -10.13 -1.57
C PRO A 45 14.79 -11.61 -1.53
N ARG A 46 13.82 -12.56 -1.53
CA ARG A 46 14.08 -14.00 -1.50
C ARG A 46 14.11 -14.63 -2.89
N CYS A 47 13.18 -14.24 -3.75
CA CYS A 47 13.04 -14.84 -5.08
C CYS A 47 13.32 -13.85 -6.23
N HIS A 48 13.69 -12.61 -5.92
CA HIS A 48 13.91 -11.51 -6.87
C HIS A 48 12.76 -11.34 -7.87
N HIS A 49 11.54 -11.64 -7.42
CA HIS A 49 10.35 -11.43 -8.23
C HIS A 49 9.86 -10.00 -8.01
N ALA A 50 9.87 -9.20 -9.08
CA ALA A 50 9.24 -7.89 -9.11
C ALA A 50 7.72 -8.05 -9.33
N PHE A 51 6.92 -7.27 -8.62
CA PHE A 51 5.47 -7.21 -8.80
C PHE A 51 4.97 -5.81 -8.47
N THR A 52 3.84 -5.42 -9.06
CA THR A 52 3.23 -4.10 -8.80
C THR A 52 1.95 -4.27 -8.01
N LEU A 53 1.87 -3.62 -6.86
CA LEU A 53 0.64 -3.47 -6.09
C LEU A 53 -0.20 -2.34 -6.67
N VAL A 54 -1.47 -2.61 -6.91
CA VAL A 54 -2.43 -1.60 -7.36
C VAL A 54 -3.57 -1.49 -6.35
N LYS A 55 -3.86 -0.26 -5.95
CA LYS A 55 -4.98 0.13 -5.09
C LYS A 55 -5.93 0.99 -5.91
N ASN A 56 -7.08 0.42 -6.27
CA ASN A 56 -8.13 1.18 -6.95
C ASN A 56 -8.81 2.13 -5.96
N VAL A 57 -8.85 3.42 -6.30
CA VAL A 57 -9.58 4.41 -5.50
C VAL A 57 -11.02 4.40 -5.99
N SER A 58 -11.88 3.65 -5.32
CA SER A 58 -13.31 3.87 -5.47
C SER A 58 -13.66 5.22 -4.84
N LEU A 59 -13.85 6.24 -5.67
CA LEU A 59 -14.32 7.55 -5.24
C LEU A 59 -15.74 7.38 -4.66
N LYS A 60 -15.86 7.32 -3.34
CA LYS A 60 -17.14 7.29 -2.64
C LYS A 60 -17.75 8.69 -2.67
N MET A 61 -18.70 8.93 -3.56
CA MET A 61 -19.42 10.21 -3.63
C MET A 61 -20.61 10.21 -2.67
N GLY A 62 -20.35 10.26 -1.35
CA GLY A 62 -21.36 10.48 -0.31
C GLY A 62 -22.56 9.50 -0.28
N PRO A 63 -23.62 9.79 0.51
CA PRO A 63 -24.73 8.86 0.79
C PRO A 63 -25.66 8.55 -0.40
N PHE A 64 -25.30 8.95 -1.62
CA PHE A 64 -26.14 8.74 -2.80
C PHE A 64 -25.93 7.37 -3.46
N ILE A 65 -24.77 6.73 -3.24
CA ILE A 65 -24.39 5.49 -3.94
C ILE A 65 -23.70 4.53 -2.95
N GLY A 66 -24.51 3.79 -2.17
CA GLY A 66 -24.19 2.48 -1.57
C GLY A 66 -22.98 2.34 -0.62
N GLU A 67 -23.04 1.36 0.28
CA GLU A 67 -21.88 0.97 1.12
C GLU A 67 -20.70 0.58 0.23
N GLY A 68 -19.66 1.42 0.22
CA GLY A 68 -18.49 1.21 -0.63
C GLY A 68 -17.73 -0.05 -0.24
N GLY A 69 -17.58 -0.96 -1.20
CA GLY A 69 -16.81 -2.20 -1.08
C GLY A 69 -15.38 -1.95 -0.61
N ALA A 70 -14.78 -3.00 -0.06
CA ALA A 70 -13.40 -3.01 0.41
C ALA A 70 -12.43 -2.46 -0.65
N VAL A 71 -11.38 -1.75 -0.23
CA VAL A 71 -10.29 -1.37 -1.13
C VAL A 71 -9.56 -2.65 -1.54
N GLU A 72 -9.85 -3.14 -2.74
CA GLU A 72 -9.20 -4.33 -3.28
C GLU A 72 -7.79 -3.96 -3.72
N VAL A 73 -6.80 -4.63 -3.12
CA VAL A 73 -5.39 -4.52 -3.51
C VAL A 73 -5.11 -5.67 -4.46
N ASP A 74 -4.90 -5.34 -5.73
CA ASP A 74 -4.62 -6.31 -6.78
C ASP A 74 -3.13 -6.28 -7.16
N TRP A 75 -2.62 -7.38 -7.71
CA TRP A 75 -1.22 -7.53 -8.11
C TRP A 75 -1.17 -7.60 -9.63
N LYS A 76 -0.29 -6.80 -10.24
CA LYS A 76 0.00 -6.90 -11.66
C LYS A 76 1.34 -7.61 -11.84
N GLU A 77 1.31 -8.72 -12.60
CA GLU A 77 2.48 -9.46 -13.10
C GLU A 77 3.18 -8.73 -14.25
#